data_AF-A0A933DL71-F1
#
_entry.id   AF-A0A933DL71-F1
#
_cell.length_a   1.000
_cell.length_b   1.000
_cell.length_c   1.000
_cell.angle_alpha   90.00
_cell.angle_beta   90.00
_cell.angle_gamma   90.00
#
_symmetry.space_group_name_H-M   'P 1'
#
loop_
_entity.id
_entity.type
_entity.pdbx_description
1 polymer ?
#
loop_
_entity_poly.entity_id
_entity_poly.type
_entity_poly.pdbx_seq_one_letter_code
_entity_poly.pdbx_strand_id
1 'polypeptide(L)'
;MKNKSIFVEQFGKIIRQDEEIIFSDTSPVPAIKTPPTAVFVARHGVVPALGISSICGTMYICRTDSSDSVAFNFDVYSFQAGDSSVLQIRHVDNTSIDYHWTDDPPAFLMAVAPQTIRDRIDTIKIDLSKKKTRATAN
;
A
#
# COMPACT_ATOMS: atom_id res chain seq x y z
N MET A 1 -16.41 -3.33 -13.25
CA MET A 1 -15.88 -3.25 -11.85
C MET A 1 -16.95 -2.59 -10.98
N LYS A 2 -17.25 -3.12 -9.78
CA LYS A 2 -18.12 -2.41 -8.83
C LYS A 2 -17.33 -1.21 -8.28
N ASN A 3 -17.92 -0.01 -8.33
CA ASN A 3 -17.33 1.18 -7.71
C ASN A 3 -17.14 0.91 -6.21
N LYS A 4 -15.90 1.04 -5.74
CA LYS A 4 -15.56 0.92 -4.32
C LYS A 4 -15.60 2.33 -3.74
N SER A 5 -16.21 2.49 -2.57
CA SER A 5 -16.30 3.79 -1.89
C SER A 5 -16.13 3.64 -0.38
N ILE A 6 -15.85 4.76 0.28
CA ILE A 6 -15.77 4.87 1.74
C ILE A 6 -16.31 6.24 2.17
N PHE A 7 -16.96 6.32 3.33
CA PHE A 7 -17.40 7.62 3.86
C PHE A 7 -16.20 8.45 4.32
N VAL A 8 -16.28 9.77 4.11
CA VAL A 8 -15.25 10.73 4.55
C VAL A 8 -14.95 10.60 6.04
N GLU A 9 -15.98 10.43 6.87
CA GLU A 9 -15.81 10.25 8.33
C GLU A 9 -15.02 8.97 8.65
N GLN A 10 -15.26 7.88 7.92
CA GLN A 10 -14.51 6.64 8.09
C GLN A 10 -13.06 6.79 7.61
N PHE A 11 -12.85 7.51 6.51
CA PHE A 11 -11.52 7.83 6.02
C PHE A 11 -10.73 8.66 7.04
N GLY A 12 -11.36 9.64 7.68
CA GLY A 12 -10.76 10.44 8.76
C GLY A 12 -10.41 9.65 10.02
N LYS A 13 -11.00 8.47 10.23
CA LYS A 13 -10.62 7.57 11.35
C LYS A 13 -9.40 6.71 11.03
N ILE A 14 -9.09 6.52 9.75
CA ILE A 14 -7.98 5.65 9.32
C ILE A 14 -6.73 6.43 8.90
N ILE A 15 -6.87 7.71 8.54
CA ILE A 15 -5.76 8.65 8.33
C ILE A 15 -5.58 9.48 9.62
N ARG A 16 -4.35 9.86 9.93
CA ARG A 16 -4.00 10.74 11.05
C ARG A 16 -3.38 12.01 10.46
N GLN A 17 -3.85 13.17 10.88
CA GLN A 17 -3.37 14.46 10.34
C GLN A 17 -1.87 14.68 10.61
N ASP A 18 -1.34 14.09 11.68
CA ASP A 18 0.05 14.26 12.11
C ASP A 18 0.99 13.16 11.60
N GLU A 19 0.49 12.12 10.94
CA GLU A 19 1.32 11.03 10.40
C GLU A 19 1.40 11.10 8.88
N GLU A 20 2.63 11.21 8.37
CA GLU A 20 2.89 11.24 6.93
C GLU A 20 2.50 9.92 6.27
N ILE A 21 2.77 8.77 6.91
CA ILE A 21 2.41 7.44 6.41
C ILE A 21 2.12 6.50 7.59
N ILE A 22 1.01 5.77 7.52
CA ILE A 22 0.58 4.83 8.54
C ILE A 22 0.68 3.41 8.02
N PHE A 23 1.33 2.55 8.79
CA PHE A 23 1.49 1.13 8.48
C PHE A 23 0.50 0.25 9.25
N SER A 24 0.05 -0.82 8.63
CA SER A 24 -0.76 -1.87 9.26
C SER A 24 -0.54 -3.21 8.56
N ASP A 25 -0.90 -4.31 9.23
CA ASP A 25 -0.85 -5.65 8.64
C ASP A 25 -2.01 -5.90 7.67
N THR A 26 -3.14 -5.22 7.89
CA THR A 26 -4.36 -5.37 7.10
C THR A 26 -4.93 -4.03 6.68
N SER A 27 -5.72 -4.05 5.61
CA SER A 27 -6.47 -2.89 5.11
C SER A 27 -7.55 -2.52 6.13
N PRO A 28 -7.57 -1.27 6.62
CA PRO A 28 -8.67 -0.79 7.46
C PRO A 28 -9.91 -0.41 6.62
N VAL A 29 -9.85 -0.55 5.29
CA VAL A 29 -10.93 -0.23 4.36
C VAL A 29 -11.62 -1.53 3.92
N PRO A 30 -12.87 -1.79 4.33
CA PRO A 30 -13.55 -3.07 4.04
C PRO A 30 -13.69 -3.39 2.54
N ALA A 31 -13.76 -2.36 1.69
CA ALA A 31 -13.85 -2.52 0.24
C ALA A 31 -12.54 -3.03 -0.40
N ILE A 32 -11.43 -2.97 0.31
CA ILE A 32 -10.10 -3.36 -0.18
C ILE A 32 -9.64 -4.58 0.63
N LYS A 33 -9.62 -5.74 -0.03
CA LYS A 33 -9.16 -6.99 0.58
C LYS A 33 -7.63 -7.01 0.62
N THR A 34 -7.09 -7.40 1.77
CA THR A 34 -5.67 -7.68 1.92
C THR A 34 -5.42 -9.14 1.50
N PRO A 35 -4.56 -9.39 0.50
CA PRO A 35 -4.25 -10.75 0.09
C PRO A 35 -3.42 -11.49 1.16
N PRO A 36 -3.46 -12.83 1.21
CA PRO A 36 -2.66 -13.61 2.17
C PRO A 36 -1.15 -13.42 2.02
N THR A 37 -0.70 -12.99 0.84
CA THR A 37 0.70 -12.70 0.53
C THR A 37 1.14 -11.28 0.92
N ALA A 38 0.25 -10.50 1.56
CA ALA A 38 0.58 -9.15 1.99
C ALA A 38 1.70 -9.15 3.03
N VAL A 39 2.69 -8.30 2.79
CA VAL A 39 3.80 -8.03 3.71
C VAL A 39 3.43 -6.89 4.65
N PHE A 40 2.83 -5.84 4.08
CA PHE A 40 2.30 -4.70 4.81
C PHE A 40 1.27 -3.93 3.98
N VAL A 41 0.47 -3.14 4.69
CA VAL A 41 -0.37 -2.08 4.14
C VAL A 41 0.17 -0.74 4.63
N ALA A 42 0.35 0.21 3.72
CA ALA A 42 0.72 1.58 4.05
C ALA A 42 -0.35 2.53 3.51
N ARG A 43 -0.61 3.64 4.21
CA ARG A 43 -1.60 4.63 3.76
C ARG A 43 -1.25 6.03 4.23
N HIS A 44 -1.64 7.00 3.44
CA HIS A 44 -1.57 8.43 3.77
C HIS A 44 -2.69 9.19 3.09
N GLY A 45 -2.91 10.42 3.52
CA GLY A 45 -3.92 11.27 2.93
C GLY A 45 -4.06 12.59 3.66
N VAL A 46 -4.91 13.44 3.11
CA VAL A 46 -5.23 14.75 3.65
C VAL A 46 -6.71 14.76 4.02
N VAL A 47 -6.98 15.07 5.28
CA VAL A 47 -8.33 15.42 5.76
C VAL A 47 -8.27 16.87 6.22
N PRO A 48 -8.86 17.82 5.48
CA PRO A 48 -8.82 19.24 5.82
C PRO A 48 -9.44 19.46 7.19
N ALA A 49 -8.77 20.21 8.06
CA ALA A 49 -9.32 20.55 9.36
C ALA A 49 -10.54 21.50 9.26
N LEU A 50 -10.64 22.31 8.20
CA LEU A 50 -11.71 23.29 8.01
C LEU A 50 -11.90 23.57 6.51
N GLY A 51 -12.95 23.00 5.91
CA GLY A 51 -13.72 23.55 4.78
C GLY A 51 -13.09 23.92 3.42
N ILE A 52 -11.77 23.88 3.20
CA ILE A 52 -11.16 24.52 2.00
C ILE A 52 -10.20 23.63 1.19
N SER A 53 -10.04 22.34 1.49
CA SER A 53 -9.29 21.44 0.60
C SER A 53 -10.04 20.15 0.28
N SER A 54 -9.72 19.55 -0.87
CA SER A 54 -10.29 18.27 -1.28
C SER A 54 -9.67 17.16 -0.44
N ILE A 55 -10.50 16.31 0.15
CA ILE A 55 -10.05 15.10 0.85
C ILE A 55 -9.51 14.11 -0.17
N CYS A 56 -8.28 13.64 0.04
CA CYS A 56 -7.66 12.66 -0.82
C CYS A 56 -6.69 11.77 -0.03
N GLY A 57 -6.29 10.67 -0.62
CA GLY A 57 -5.20 9.87 -0.10
C GLY A 57 -4.87 8.67 -0.95
N THR A 58 -3.91 7.89 -0.49
CA THR A 58 -3.43 6.70 -1.18
C THR A 58 -3.20 5.58 -0.18
N MET A 59 -3.53 4.35 -0.58
CA MET A 59 -3.16 3.15 0.15
C MET A 59 -2.38 2.20 -0.76
N TYR A 60 -1.35 1.61 -0.19
CA TYR A 60 -0.41 0.70 -0.83
C TYR A 60 -0.51 -0.65 -0.13
N ILE A 61 -0.68 -1.71 -0.89
CA ILE A 61 -0.59 -3.08 -0.39
C ILE A 61 0.66 -3.68 -1.01
N CYS A 62 1.70 -3.86 -0.20
CA CYS A 62 2.89 -4.60 -0.59
C CYS A 62 2.63 -6.09 -0.35
N ARG A 63 2.87 -6.91 -1.37
CA ARG A 63 2.76 -8.37 -1.29
C ARG A 63 3.99 -9.04 -1.89
N THR A 64 4.30 -10.25 -1.43
CA THR A 64 5.32 -11.07 -2.08
C THR A 64 4.87 -11.40 -3.49
N ASP A 65 5.78 -11.29 -4.46
CA ASP A 65 5.47 -11.70 -5.81
C ASP A 65 5.47 -13.24 -5.93
N SER A 66 4.53 -13.77 -6.72
CA SER A 66 4.35 -15.21 -6.88
C SER A 66 5.20 -15.82 -7.98
N SER A 67 5.85 -15.01 -8.81
CA SER A 67 6.62 -15.47 -9.97
C SER A 67 8.12 -15.67 -9.68
N ASP A 68 8.57 -15.40 -8.44
CA ASP A 68 9.98 -15.41 -7.98
C ASP A 68 10.92 -14.52 -8.85
N SER A 69 10.39 -13.68 -9.75
CA SER A 69 11.18 -12.80 -10.61
C SER A 69 11.68 -11.56 -9.85
N VAL A 70 10.78 -10.94 -9.09
CA VAL A 70 11.04 -9.83 -8.16
C VAL A 70 10.57 -10.19 -6.75
N ALA A 71 11.00 -9.46 -5.73
CA ALA A 71 10.57 -9.72 -4.36
C ALA A 71 9.13 -9.28 -4.08
N PHE A 72 8.72 -8.13 -4.61
CA PHE A 72 7.48 -7.45 -4.21
C PHE A 72 6.61 -7.04 -5.39
N ASN A 73 5.31 -7.04 -5.11
CA ASN A 73 4.27 -6.50 -5.97
C ASN A 73 3.40 -5.53 -5.17
N PHE A 74 3.02 -4.41 -5.78
CA PHE A 74 2.21 -3.36 -5.15
C PHE A 74 0.84 -3.20 -5.81
N ASP A 75 -0.22 -3.38 -5.02
CA ASP A 75 -1.56 -2.93 -5.39
C ASP A 75 -1.79 -1.55 -4.75
N VAL A 76 -2.14 -0.55 -5.56
CA VAL A 76 -2.29 0.84 -5.09
C VAL A 76 -3.71 1.32 -5.31
N TYR A 77 -4.25 2.01 -4.31
CA TYR A 77 -5.60 2.52 -4.29
C TYR A 77 -5.58 4.01 -4.01
N SER A 78 -6.15 4.80 -4.90
CA SER A 78 -6.36 6.24 -4.72
C SER A 78 -7.74 6.50 -4.14
N PHE A 79 -7.81 7.37 -3.13
CA PHE A 79 -9.04 7.89 -2.54
C PHE A 79 -9.23 9.31 -3.07
N GLN A 80 -10.30 9.52 -3.82
CA GLN A 80 -10.62 10.79 -4.44
C GLN A 80 -12.01 11.24 -4.01
N ALA A 81 -12.21 12.55 -3.84
CA ALA A 81 -13.53 13.10 -3.58
C ALA A 81 -14.52 12.66 -4.69
N GLY A 82 -15.57 11.94 -4.29
CA GLY A 82 -16.69 11.62 -5.17
C GLY A 82 -17.78 12.65 -5.01
N ASP A 83 -18.30 12.74 -3.77
CA ASP A 83 -19.28 13.73 -3.30
C ASP A 83 -18.80 14.30 -1.95
N SER A 84 -19.55 15.25 -1.37
CA SER A 84 -19.17 15.91 -0.10
C SER A 84 -18.99 14.96 1.10
N SER A 85 -19.58 13.76 1.07
CA SER A 85 -19.54 12.79 2.17
C SER A 85 -18.87 11.46 1.83
N VAL A 86 -18.47 11.23 0.57
CA VAL A 86 -17.97 9.94 0.08
C VAL A 86 -16.72 10.11 -0.77
N LEU A 87 -15.72 9.27 -0.49
CA LEU A 87 -14.55 9.09 -1.35
C LEU A 87 -14.75 7.89 -2.26
N GLN A 88 -14.45 8.09 -3.54
CA GLN A 88 -14.32 7.01 -4.51
C GLN A 88 -12.95 6.38 -4.38
N ILE A 89 -12.92 5.06 -4.35
CA ILE A 89 -11.71 4.26 -4.28
C ILE A 89 -11.45 3.72 -5.68
N ARG A 90 -10.32 4.13 -6.26
CA ARG A 90 -9.87 3.65 -7.57
C ARG A 90 -8.60 2.85 -7.40
N HIS A 91 -8.59 1.65 -7.97
CA HIS A 91 -7.32 0.94 -8.17
C HIS A 91 -6.50 1.75 -9.18
N VAL A 92 -5.26 2.04 -8.84
CA VAL A 92 -4.33 2.74 -9.72
C VAL A 92 -3.74 1.68 -10.65
N ASP A 93 -3.81 1.93 -11.95
CA ASP A 93 -3.37 0.95 -12.94
C ASP A 93 -1.89 0.67 -12.78
N ASN A 94 -1.53 -0.62 -12.82
CA ASN A 94 -0.18 -1.09 -12.57
C ASN A 94 0.86 -0.52 -13.53
N THR A 95 0.44 -0.14 -14.75
CA THR A 95 1.29 0.51 -15.76
C THR A 95 1.63 1.97 -15.42
N SER A 96 0.92 2.57 -14.46
CA SER A 96 1.13 3.95 -14.02
C SER A 96 1.97 4.05 -12.74
N ILE A 97 2.53 2.94 -12.29
CA ILE A 97 3.27 2.84 -11.02
C ILE A 97 4.61 2.17 -11.28
N ASP A 98 5.69 2.93 -11.18
CA ASP A 98 7.05 2.45 -11.47
C ASP A 98 7.52 1.32 -10.53
N TYR A 99 6.84 1.15 -9.41
CA TYR A 99 7.14 0.15 -8.39
C TYR A 99 6.05 -0.93 -8.26
N HIS A 100 5.23 -1.15 -9.30
CA HIS A 100 4.26 -2.23 -9.28
C HIS A 100 4.92 -3.61 -9.11
N TRP A 101 6.09 -3.83 -9.72
CA TRP A 101 6.95 -5.01 -9.56
C TRP A 101 8.37 -4.55 -9.25
N THR A 102 8.87 -4.87 -8.06
CA THR A 102 10.14 -4.34 -7.58
C THR A 102 10.83 -5.29 -6.60
N ASP A 103 12.16 -5.29 -6.60
CA ASP A 103 12.96 -5.96 -5.57
C ASP A 103 13.03 -5.15 -4.26
N ASP A 104 12.73 -3.85 -4.35
CA ASP A 104 12.82 -2.90 -3.24
C ASP A 104 11.54 -2.06 -3.13
N PRO A 105 10.89 -2.01 -1.95
CA PRO A 105 9.81 -1.09 -1.71
C PRO A 105 10.25 0.37 -1.92
N PRO A 106 9.34 1.26 -2.38
CA PRO A 106 9.66 2.67 -2.61
C PRO A 106 10.35 3.36 -1.43
N ALA A 107 11.38 4.15 -1.73
CA ALA A 107 12.19 4.81 -0.71
C ALA A 107 11.37 5.70 0.25
N PHE A 108 10.32 6.36 -0.24
CA PHE A 108 9.46 7.20 0.61
C PHE A 108 8.70 6.38 1.66
N LEU A 109 8.29 5.14 1.34
CA LEU A 109 7.72 4.21 2.34
C LEU A 109 8.80 3.76 3.31
N MET A 110 9.98 3.43 2.79
CA MET A 110 11.10 2.94 3.60
C MET A 110 11.77 4.01 4.46
N ALA A 111 11.57 5.30 4.19
CA ALA A 111 12.08 6.38 5.02
C ALA A 111 11.42 6.34 6.42
N VAL A 112 10.12 6.06 6.47
CA VAL A 112 9.29 6.12 7.68
C VAL A 112 8.77 4.77 8.15
N ALA A 113 9.10 3.67 7.46
CA ALA A 113 8.69 2.33 7.85
C ALA A 113 9.22 1.96 9.26
N PRO A 114 8.37 1.37 10.12
CA PRO A 114 8.80 0.87 11.42
C PRO A 114 9.73 -0.35 11.26
N GLN A 115 10.59 -0.59 12.26
CA GLN A 115 11.61 -1.64 12.19
C GLN A 115 11.03 -3.02 11.88
N THR A 116 9.87 -3.34 12.45
CA THR A 116 9.17 -4.61 12.20
C THR A 116 8.82 -4.85 10.72
N ILE A 117 8.52 -3.78 9.97
CA ILE A 117 8.27 -3.89 8.52
C ILE A 117 9.58 -4.04 7.75
N ARG A 118 10.63 -3.33 8.16
CA ARG A 118 11.98 -3.46 7.56
C ARG A 118 12.51 -4.89 7.70
N ASP A 119 12.40 -5.47 8.89
CA ASP A 119 12.86 -6.83 9.17
C ASP A 119 12.13 -7.88 8.31
N ARG A 120 10.82 -7.70 8.09
CA ARG A 120 10.03 -8.57 7.19
C ARG A 120 10.50 -8.47 5.75
N ILE A 121 10.75 -7.26 5.26
CA ILE A 121 11.27 -7.01 3.91
C ILE A 121 12.63 -7.69 3.74
N ASP A 122 13.55 -7.51 4.69
CA ASP A 122 14.88 -8.08 4.63
C ASP A 122 14.84 -9.61 4.63
N THR A 123 13.97 -10.21 5.46
CA THR A 123 13.76 -11.66 5.49
C THR A 123 13.33 -12.20 4.13
N ILE A 124 12.36 -11.56 3.50
CA ILE A 124 11.85 -11.95 2.17
C ILE A 124 12.95 -11.84 1.12
N LYS A 125 13.74 -10.75 1.13
CA LYS A 125 14.84 -10.55 0.18
C LYS A 125 15.93 -11.61 0.35
N ILE A 126 16.29 -11.95 1.59
CA ILE A 126 17.26 -13.01 1.89
C ILE A 126 16.76 -14.36 1.35
N ASP A 127 15.49 -14.68 1.56
CA ASP A 127 14.91 -15.95 1.12
C ASP A 127 14.82 -16.04 -0.40
N LEU A 128 14.46 -14.95 -1.09
CA LEU A 128 14.47 -14.90 -2.55
C LEU A 128 15.90 -15.08 -3.11
N SER A 129 16.89 -14.43 -2.51
CA SER A 129 18.30 -14.58 -2.91
C SER A 129 18.76 -16.04 -2.80
N LYS A 130 18.45 -16.70 -1.68
CA LYS A 130 18.76 -18.14 -1.49
C LYS A 130 18.09 -19.03 -2.54
N LYS A 131 16.83 -18.75 -2.91
CA LYS A 131 16.11 -19.48 -3.96
C LYS A 131 16.79 -19.31 -5.32
N LYS A 132 17.13 -18.08 -5.71
CA LYS A 132 17.80 -17.77 -6.99
C LYS A 132 19.14 -18.50 -7.11
N THR A 133 19.95 -18.52 -6.05
CA THR A 133 21.24 -19.24 -6.04
C THR A 133 21.10 -20.76 -6.19
N ARG A 134 20.05 -21.36 -5.61
CA ARG A 134 19.78 -22.81 -5.77
C ARG A 134 19.33 -23.17 -7.18
N ALA A 135 18.57 -22.30 -7.83
CA ALA A 135 18.09 -22.54 -9.19
C ALA A 135 19.22 -22.54 -10.23
N THR A 136 20.32 -21.81 -9.98
CA THR A 136 21.49 -21.73 -10.88
C THR A 136 22.54 -22.82 -10.66
N ALA A 137 22.39 -23.66 -9.63
CA ALA A 137 23.37 -24.69 -9.26
C ALA A 137 23.02 -26.10 -9.77
N ASN A 138 21.88 -26.24 -10.47
CA ASN A 138 21.41 -27.48 -11.12
C ASN A 138 21.43 -27.31 -12.64
#